data_AF-A0A352D8B5-F1
#
_entry.id   AF-A0A352D8B5-F1
#
_cell.length_a   1.000
_cell.length_b   1.000
_cell.length_c   1.000
_cell.angle_alpha   90.00
_cell.angle_beta   90.00
_cell.angle_gamma   90.00
#
_symmetry.space_group_name_H-M   'P 1'
#
loop_
_entity.id
_entity.type
_entity.pdbx_description
1 polymer ?
#
loop_
_entity_poly.entity_id
_entity_poly.type
_entity_poly.pdbx_seq_one_letter_code
_entity_poly.pdbx_strand_id
1 'polypeptide(L)'
;MKMTTHELYFKSPEEMIRLFSHTPEAVKNTIAIAEMCNLKIESGKLYLPDFDIPAEYKTKYKEEDAQFEYLKALCAGGLEAKLGRVGDEYKKRLEYELGVIRRMGFSSYFLIV
;
A
#
# COMPACT_ATOMS: atom_id res chain seq x y z
N MET A 1 -0.74 -18.96 28.55
CA MET A 1 -0.85 -18.18 29.81
C MET A 1 -2.31 -18.18 30.24
N LYS A 2 -2.63 -18.69 31.44
CA LYS A 2 -3.98 -18.58 32.02
C LYS A 2 -3.94 -17.42 33.01
N MET A 3 -4.58 -16.31 32.67
CA MET A 3 -4.65 -15.14 33.56
C MET A 3 -5.66 -15.47 34.67
N THR A 4 -5.21 -15.45 35.92
CA THR A 4 -6.00 -15.86 37.10
C THR A 4 -6.79 -14.71 37.73
N THR A 5 -6.64 -13.49 37.21
CA THR A 5 -7.25 -12.28 37.75
C THR A 5 -8.26 -11.68 36.77
N HIS A 6 -9.32 -11.09 37.33
CA HIS A 6 -10.35 -10.35 36.60
C HIS A 6 -9.97 -8.88 36.38
N GLU A 7 -8.77 -8.46 36.82
CA GLU A 7 -8.31 -7.06 36.77
C GLU A 7 -7.74 -6.62 35.41
N LEU A 8 -7.62 -7.51 34.43
CA LEU A 8 -7.02 -7.24 33.12
C LEU A 8 -8.08 -6.81 32.09
N TYR A 9 -8.74 -5.69 32.36
CA TYR A 9 -9.66 -5.04 31.43
C TYR A 9 -9.30 -3.56 31.29
N PHE A 10 -9.93 -2.88 30.33
CA PHE A 10 -9.74 -1.46 30.13
C PHE A 10 -10.53 -0.67 31.19
N LYS A 11 -9.85 -0.36 32.30
CA LYS A 11 -10.39 0.39 33.43
C LYS A 11 -10.73 1.83 33.05
N SER A 12 -11.75 2.39 33.69
CA SER A 12 -12.10 3.80 33.56
C SER A 12 -11.00 4.69 34.18
N PRO A 13 -10.90 5.97 33.78
CA PRO A 13 -9.99 6.91 34.41
C PRO A 13 -10.18 7.00 35.93
N GLU A 14 -11.41 6.99 36.43
CA GLU A 14 -11.73 7.07 37.86
C GLU A 14 -11.30 5.80 38.63
N GLU A 15 -11.43 4.63 38.01
CA GLU A 15 -10.91 3.38 38.57
C GLU A 15 -9.38 3.43 38.68
N MET A 16 -8.69 3.89 37.64
CA MET A 16 -7.23 4.01 37.63
C MET A 16 -6.72 5.06 38.64
N ILE A 17 -7.37 6.21 38.75
CA ILE A 17 -7.01 7.24 39.74
C ILE A 17 -7.19 6.71 41.17
N ARG A 18 -8.27 5.97 41.46
CA ARG A 18 -8.47 5.35 42.78
C ARG A 18 -7.43 4.28 43.07
N LEU A 19 -7.11 3.42 42.11
CA LEU A 19 -6.12 2.36 42.23
C LEU A 19 -4.72 2.91 42.53
N PHE A 20 -4.37 4.04 41.89
CA PHE A 20 -3.09 4.73 42.07
C PHE A 20 -3.17 5.94 43.01
N SER A 21 -4.14 5.97 43.93
CA SER A 21 -4.33 7.09 44.87
C SER A 21 -3.11 7.37 45.76
N HIS A 22 -2.28 6.37 46.01
CA HIS A 22 -1.01 6.47 46.74
C HIS A 22 0.13 7.08 45.90
N THR A 23 -0.03 7.17 44.57
CA THR A 23 0.98 7.63 43.61
C THR A 23 0.29 8.33 42.42
N PRO A 24 -0.35 9.50 42.60
CA PRO A 24 -1.12 10.18 41.56
C PRO A 24 -0.30 10.55 40.31
N GLU A 25 1.00 10.74 40.47
CA GLU A 25 1.96 10.97 39.40
C GLU A 25 2.03 9.82 38.38
N ALA A 26 1.72 8.58 38.79
CA ALA A 26 1.73 7.43 37.89
C ALA A 26 0.70 7.61 36.75
N VAL A 27 -0.50 8.07 37.09
CA VAL A 27 -1.56 8.37 36.10
C VAL A 27 -1.23 9.63 35.30
N LYS A 28 -0.66 10.66 35.93
CA LYS A 28 -0.26 11.89 35.20
C LYS A 28 0.83 11.61 34.16
N ASN A 29 1.78 10.74 34.47
CA ASN A 29 2.85 10.38 33.57
C ASN A 29 2.35 9.63 32.33
N THR A 30 1.24 8.89 32.40
CA THR A 30 0.67 8.24 31.19
C THR A 30 0.18 9.27 30.18
N ILE A 31 -0.37 10.40 30.64
CA ILE A 31 -0.79 11.51 29.79
C ILE A 31 0.44 12.18 29.17
N ALA A 32 1.47 12.48 29.97
CA ALA A 32 2.71 13.07 29.46
C ALA A 32 3.38 12.19 28.39
N ILE A 33 3.42 10.87 28.59
CA ILE A 33 3.92 9.92 27.58
C ILE A 33 3.05 9.94 26.32
N ALA A 34 1.72 9.95 26.47
CA ALA A 34 0.81 10.02 25.34
C ALA A 34 1.01 11.29 24.49
N GLU A 35 1.26 12.44 25.14
CA GLU A 35 1.55 13.72 24.48
C GLU A 35 2.90 13.71 23.74
N MET A 36 3.89 12.96 24.24
CA MET A 36 5.18 12.79 23.56
C MET A 36 5.08 11.91 22.31
N CYS A 37 4.12 10.97 22.27
CA CYS A 37 3.95 10.02 21.17
C CYS A 37 3.27 10.65 19.94
N ASN A 38 4.07 11.09 18.97
CA ASN A 38 3.59 11.72 17.73
C ASN A 38 3.97 10.90 16.49
N LEU A 39 3.33 9.74 16.30
CA LEU A 39 3.55 8.89 15.13
C LEU A 39 2.57 9.24 14.01
N LYS A 40 3.10 9.53 12.82
CA LYS A 40 2.29 9.61 11.59
C LYS A 40 2.50 8.37 10.75
N ILE A 41 1.45 7.58 10.58
CA ILE A 41 1.43 6.46 9.63
C ILE A 41 0.83 7.00 8.34
N GLU A 42 1.64 7.07 7.29
CA GLU A 42 1.17 7.47 5.97
C GLU A 42 0.22 6.40 5.42
N SER A 43 -1.07 6.73 5.32
CA SER A 43 -2.05 5.90 4.65
C SER A 43 -2.22 6.33 3.19
N GLY A 44 -2.47 5.37 2.30
CA GLY A 44 -2.78 5.65 0.89
C GLY A 44 -1.58 5.66 -0.07
N LYS A 45 -0.33 5.54 0.42
CA LYS A 45 0.79 5.19 -0.46
C LYS A 45 0.73 3.70 -0.78
N LEU A 46 0.70 3.37 -2.06
CA LEU A 46 0.73 1.99 -2.51
C LEU A 46 2.19 1.55 -2.65
N TYR A 47 2.60 0.62 -1.79
CA TYR A 47 3.90 -0.05 -1.89
C TYR A 47 3.70 -1.37 -2.62
N LEU A 48 3.82 -1.34 -3.95
CA LEU A 48 3.75 -2.55 -4.77
C LEU A 48 5.12 -3.23 -4.79
N PRO A 49 5.18 -4.58 -4.76
CA PRO A 49 6.42 -5.28 -5.05
C PRO A 49 6.76 -5.12 -6.53
N ASP A 50 8.05 -5.12 -6.84
CA ASP A 50 8.50 -5.14 -8.23
C ASP A 50 8.20 -6.48 -8.88
N PHE A 51 7.61 -6.43 -10.06
CA PHE A 51 7.42 -7.62 -10.89
C PHE A 51 8.70 -7.95 -11.63
N ASP A 52 9.04 -9.24 -11.75
CA ASP A 52 10.24 -9.64 -12.46
C ASP A 52 10.05 -9.54 -13.98
N ILE A 53 10.48 -8.41 -14.54
CA ILE A 53 10.44 -8.13 -15.97
C ILE A 53 11.76 -8.52 -16.67
N PRO A 54 11.73 -8.80 -17.99
CA PRO A 54 12.94 -9.16 -18.73
C PRO A 54 14.02 -8.08 -18.65
N ALA A 55 15.29 -8.51 -18.60
CA ALA A 55 16.45 -7.64 -18.40
C ALA A 55 16.54 -6.53 -19.45
N GLU A 56 16.10 -6.79 -20.68
CA GLU A 56 16.09 -5.83 -21.79
C GLU A 56 15.35 -4.54 -21.42
N TYR A 57 14.21 -4.65 -20.73
CA TYR A 57 13.43 -3.50 -20.28
C TYR A 57 14.12 -2.77 -19.13
N LYS A 58 14.72 -3.52 -18.18
CA LYS A 58 15.48 -2.95 -17.05
C LYS A 58 16.73 -2.19 -17.51
N THR A 59 17.37 -2.64 -18.59
CA THR A 59 18.57 -1.97 -19.14
C THR A 59 18.26 -0.72 -19.97
N LYS A 60 17.09 -0.68 -20.58
CA LYS A 60 16.73 0.37 -21.56
C LYS A 60 15.94 1.53 -20.94
N TYR A 61 15.21 1.25 -19.86
CA TYR A 61 14.33 2.22 -19.20
C TYR A 61 14.67 2.32 -17.72
N LYS A 62 14.30 3.44 -17.09
CA LYS A 62 14.36 3.59 -15.63
C LYS A 62 13.36 2.62 -14.99
N GLU A 63 13.61 2.25 -13.73
CA GLU A 63 12.85 1.24 -12.99
C GLU A 63 11.32 1.46 -13.05
N GLU A 64 10.88 2.71 -12.85
CA GLU A 64 9.47 3.14 -12.94
C GLU A 64 8.86 2.98 -14.35
N ASP A 65 9.64 3.21 -15.40
CA ASP A 65 9.19 3.14 -16.80
C ASP A 65 9.32 1.72 -17.38
N ALA A 66 10.27 0.92 -16.88
CA ALA A 66 10.57 -0.40 -17.42
C ALA A 66 9.37 -1.35 -17.30
N GLN A 67 8.67 -1.31 -16.16
CA GLN A 67 7.47 -2.12 -15.94
C GLN A 67 6.30 -1.67 -16.82
N PHE A 68 6.15 -0.35 -17.02
CA PHE A 68 5.13 0.18 -17.93
C PHE A 68 5.38 -0.25 -19.38
N GLU A 69 6.62 -0.13 -19.86
CA GLU A 69 6.96 -0.49 -21.24
C GLU A 69 6.81 -2.00 -21.48
N TYR A 70 7.11 -2.83 -20.46
CA TYR A 70 6.85 -4.26 -20.52
C TYR A 70 5.35 -4.57 -20.56
N LEU A 71 4.55 -3.97 -19.68
CA LEU A 71 3.09 -4.11 -19.68
C LEU A 71 2.49 -3.69 -21.03
N LYS A 72 2.92 -2.57 -21.59
CA LYS A 72 2.48 -2.07 -22.89
C LYS A 72 2.76 -3.07 -24.01
N ALA A 73 3.95 -3.68 -24.02
CA ALA A 73 4.30 -4.70 -25.00
C ALA A 73 3.41 -5.96 -24.88
N LEU A 74 3.20 -6.43 -23.64
CA LEU A 74 2.30 -7.57 -23.38
C LEU A 74 0.86 -7.28 -23.82
N CYS A 75 0.32 -6.10 -23.50
CA CYS A 75 -1.03 -5.74 -23.90
C CYS A 75 -1.19 -5.60 -25.42
N ALA A 76 -0.18 -5.06 -26.12
CA ALA A 76 -0.20 -4.97 -27.57
C ALA A 76 -0.25 -6.37 -28.21
N GLY A 77 0.64 -7.27 -27.80
CA GLY A 77 0.66 -8.66 -28.28
C GLY A 77 -0.61 -9.44 -27.89
N GLY A 78 -1.11 -9.23 -26.66
CA GLY A 78 -2.34 -9.86 -26.18
C GLY A 78 -3.59 -9.38 -26.92
N LEU A 79 -3.65 -8.11 -27.32
CA LEU A 79 -4.74 -7.55 -28.11
C LEU A 79 -4.78 -8.17 -29.51
N GLU A 80 -3.61 -8.28 -30.16
CA GLU A 80 -3.47 -8.95 -31.46
C GLU A 80 -3.86 -10.43 -31.37
N ALA A 81 -3.38 -11.15 -30.35
CA ALA A 81 -3.71 -12.55 -30.14
C ALA A 81 -5.21 -12.80 -29.90
N LYS A 82 -5.91 -11.88 -29.22
CA LYS A 82 -7.34 -12.03 -28.90
C LYS A 82 -8.26 -11.70 -30.08
N LEU A 83 -7.93 -10.69 -30.88
CA LEU A 83 -8.83 -10.17 -31.91
C LEU A 83 -8.41 -10.58 -33.33
N GLY A 84 -7.16 -10.97 -33.55
CA GLY A 84 -6.57 -11.26 -34.86
C GLY A 84 -6.42 -10.01 -35.72
N ARG A 85 -7.52 -9.32 -36.04
CA ARG A 85 -7.55 -8.04 -36.75
C ARG A 85 -7.97 -6.93 -35.80
N VAL A 86 -6.97 -6.18 -35.29
CA VAL A 86 -7.20 -5.10 -34.34
C VAL A 86 -7.68 -3.84 -35.07
N GLY A 87 -8.93 -3.44 -34.83
CA GLY A 87 -9.46 -2.17 -35.30
C GLY A 87 -8.87 -0.97 -34.54
N ASP A 88 -8.87 0.21 -35.18
CA ASP A 88 -8.27 1.43 -34.61
C ASP A 88 -8.93 1.88 -33.30
N GLU A 89 -10.23 1.59 -33.12
CA GLU A 89 -10.95 1.87 -31.87
C GLU A 89 -10.30 1.17 -30.68
N TYR A 90 -9.96 -0.12 -30.83
CA TYR A 90 -9.33 -0.91 -29.77
C TYR A 90 -7.91 -0.44 -29.46
N LYS A 91 -7.15 -0.01 -30.48
CA LYS A 91 -5.81 0.58 -30.28
C LYS A 91 -5.89 1.87 -29.47
N LYS A 92 -6.79 2.77 -29.86
CA LYS A 92 -7.03 4.04 -29.13
C LYS A 92 -7.49 3.79 -27.70
N ARG A 93 -8.36 2.79 -27.51
CA ARG A 93 -8.84 2.41 -26.18
C ARG A 93 -7.72 1.88 -25.31
N LEU A 94 -6.89 0.98 -25.84
CA LEU A 94 -5.74 0.43 -25.13
C LEU A 94 -4.75 1.53 -24.74
N GLU A 95 -4.45 2.45 -25.66
CA GLU A 95 -3.55 3.58 -25.40
C GLU A 95 -4.08 4.49 -24.29
N TYR A 96 -5.39 4.78 -24.30
CA TYR A 96 -6.03 5.56 -23.24
C TYR A 96 -5.91 4.86 -21.87
N GLU A 97 -6.23 3.57 -21.79
CA GLU A 97 -6.20 2.81 -20.55
C GLU A 97 -4.77 2.69 -20.00
N LEU A 98 -3.80 2.35 -20.86
CA LEU A 98 -2.38 2.31 -20.48
C LEU A 98 -1.88 3.68 -20.00
N GLY A 99 -2.32 4.77 -20.63
CA GLY A 99 -2.01 6.12 -20.18
C GLY A 99 -2.54 6.42 -18.78
N VAL A 100 -3.75 5.96 -18.44
CA VAL A 100 -4.31 6.08 -17.08
C VAL A 100 -3.51 5.22 -16.10
N ILE A 101 -3.23 3.96 -16.43
CA ILE A 101 -2.47 3.02 -15.58
C ILE A 101 -1.09 3.60 -15.24
N ARG A 102 -0.39 4.17 -16.23
CA ARG A 102 0.90 4.82 -16.02
C ARG A 102 0.81 5.99 -15.06
N ARG A 103 -0.15 6.89 -15.25
CA ARG A 103 -0.32 8.07 -14.38
C ARG A 103 -0.65 7.70 -12.93
N MET A 104 -1.35 6.58 -12.73
CA MET A 104 -1.71 6.10 -11.40
C MET A 104 -0.62 5.26 -10.74
N GLY A 105 0.45 4.89 -11.46
CA GLY A 105 1.53 4.04 -10.94
C GLY A 105 1.10 2.58 -10.71
N PHE A 106 0.13 2.07 -11.48
CA PHE A 106 -0.41 0.72 -11.29
C PHE A 106 0.18 -0.33 -12.24
N SER A 107 1.22 -0.01 -13.00
CA SER A 107 1.83 -0.95 -13.96
C SER A 107 2.22 -2.29 -13.31
N SER A 108 2.86 -2.26 -12.14
CA SER A 108 3.27 -3.47 -11.40
C SER A 108 2.07 -4.32 -10.98
N TYR A 109 0.99 -3.67 -10.55
CA TYR A 109 -0.23 -4.35 -10.12
C TYR A 109 -0.84 -5.19 -11.25
N PHE A 110 -0.91 -4.63 -12.46
CA PHE A 110 -1.40 -5.34 -13.64
C PHE A 110 -0.46 -6.44 -14.14
N LEU A 111 0.83 -6.39 -13.82
CA LEU A 111 1.77 -7.45 -14.16
C LEU A 111 1.67 -8.64 -13.19
N ILE A 112 1.30 -8.39 -11.93
CA ILE A 112 1.20 -9.42 -10.89
C ILE A 112 -0.06 -10.29 -11.02
N VAL A 113 -1.19 -9.70 -11.47
CA VAL A 113 -2.52 -10.35 -11.55
C VAL A 113 -2.72 -11.03 -12.90
#